data_AF-A0A8I1LSE9-F1
#
_entry.id   AF-A0A8I1LSE9-F1
#
_cell.length_a   1.000
_cell.length_b   1.000
_cell.length_c   1.000
_cell.angle_alpha   90.00
_cell.angle_beta   90.00
_cell.angle_gamma   90.00
#
_symmetry.space_group_name_H-M   'P 1'
#
loop_
_entity.id
_entity.type
_entity.pdbx_description
1 polymer ?
#
loop_
_entity_poly.entity_id
_entity_poly.type
_entity_poly.pdbx_seq_one_letter_code
_entity_poly.pdbx_strand_id
1 'polypeptide(L)'
;MTHISYIDHLNQRLGAIESALERERDRLDAAPLEDKVEALTSLSHLQQRHKTVQDRLCKAQRNHAETWSDAHAGFREELDGIADSLERLLTK
;
A
#
# COMPACT_ATOMS: atom_id res chain seq x y z
N MET A 1 25.22 -7.31 -10.60
CA MET A 1 24.48 -6.83 -9.42
C MET A 1 23.57 -5.69 -9.88
N THR A 2 22.29 -5.98 -10.11
CA THR A 2 21.32 -4.95 -10.47
C THR A 2 21.04 -4.10 -9.24
N HIS A 3 21.58 -2.89 -9.20
CA HIS A 3 21.07 -1.84 -8.33
C HIS A 3 19.62 -1.60 -8.74
N ILE A 4 18.68 -2.25 -8.05
CA ILE A 4 17.26 -1.92 -8.15
C ILE A 4 17.16 -0.46 -7.72
N SER A 5 16.64 0.39 -8.61
CA SER A 5 16.46 1.81 -8.27
C SER A 5 15.54 1.86 -7.05
N TYR A 6 15.76 2.81 -6.14
CA TYR A 6 14.88 2.97 -4.98
C TYR A 6 13.39 3.11 -5.39
N ILE A 7 13.16 3.73 -6.55
CA ILE A 7 11.84 3.82 -7.18
C ILE A 7 11.27 2.43 -7.53
N ASP A 8 12.09 1.55 -8.08
CA ASP A 8 11.70 0.18 -8.39
C ASP A 8 11.37 -0.60 -7.11
N HIS A 9 12.11 -0.37 -6.03
CA HIS A 9 11.81 -0.96 -4.72
C HIS A 9 10.47 -0.47 -4.16
N LEU A 10 10.18 0.84 -4.25
CA LEU A 10 8.88 1.38 -3.85
C LEU A 10 7.73 0.86 -4.72
N ASN A 11 7.92 0.78 -6.03
CA ASN A 11 6.94 0.21 -6.95
C ASN A 11 6.69 -1.27 -6.67
N GLN A 12 7.74 -2.05 -6.42
CA GLN A 12 7.62 -3.46 -6.05
C GLN A 12 6.84 -3.62 -4.74
N ARG A 13 7.09 -2.73 -3.77
CA ARG A 13 6.40 -2.74 -2.47
C ARG A 13 4.95 -2.33 -2.59
N LEU A 14 4.64 -1.32 -3.41
CA LEU A 14 3.26 -0.96 -3.78
C LEU A 14 2.52 -2.14 -4.42
N GLY A 15 3.14 -2.84 -5.36
CA GLY A 15 2.53 -4.01 -6.01
C GLY A 15 2.32 -5.19 -5.05
N ALA A 16 3.23 -5.39 -4.08
CA ALA A 16 3.05 -6.39 -3.05
C ALA A 16 1.87 -6.08 -2.13
N ILE A 17 1.71 -4.81 -1.71
CA ILE A 17 0.58 -4.36 -0.91
C ILE A 17 -0.73 -4.48 -1.70
N GLU A 18 -0.73 -4.10 -2.99
CA GLU A 18 -1.89 -4.23 -3.87
C GLU A 18 -2.35 -5.69 -3.98
N SER A 19 -1.41 -6.61 -4.25
CA SER A 19 -1.71 -8.05 -4.30
C SER A 19 -2.27 -8.59 -2.99
N ALA A 20 -1.78 -8.08 -1.85
CA ALA A 20 -2.25 -8.51 -0.54
C ALA A 20 -3.65 -7.94 -0.21
N LEU A 21 -3.93 -6.69 -0.62
CA LEU A 21 -5.25 -6.08 -0.52
C LEU A 21 -6.30 -6.81 -1.37
N GLU A 22 -5.94 -7.23 -2.58
CA GLU A 22 -6.82 -8.01 -3.46
C GLU A 22 -7.14 -9.38 -2.86
N ARG A 23 -6.11 -10.11 -2.40
CA ARG A 23 -6.33 -11.42 -1.75
C ARG A 23 -7.23 -11.33 -0.53
N GLU A 24 -7.04 -10.29 0.29
CA GLU A 24 -7.86 -10.13 1.48
C GLU A 24 -9.29 -9.70 1.14
N ARG A 25 -9.47 -8.93 0.06
CA ARG A 25 -10.80 -8.65 -0.48
C ARG A 25 -11.52 -9.93 -0.86
N ASP A 26 -10.87 -10.80 -1.63
CA ASP A 26 -11.45 -12.06 -2.08
C ASP A 26 -11.79 -12.98 -0.89
N ARG A 27 -10.91 -13.02 0.13
CA ARG A 27 -11.14 -13.77 1.36
C ARG A 27 -12.35 -13.24 2.14
N LEU A 28 -12.43 -11.93 2.34
CA LEU A 28 -13.56 -11.28 3.03
C LEU A 28 -14.86 -11.40 2.24
N ASP A 29 -14.78 -11.46 0.92
CA ASP A 29 -15.96 -11.68 0.09
C ASP A 29 -16.57 -13.08 0.32
N ALA A 30 -15.73 -14.08 0.62
CA ALA A 30 -16.13 -15.43 0.99
C ALA A 30 -16.43 -15.63 2.49
N ALA A 31 -16.16 -14.64 3.35
CA ALA A 31 -16.30 -14.73 4.80
C ALA A 31 -17.76 -14.48 5.29
N PRO A 32 -18.13 -14.99 6.49
CA PRO A 32 -19.43 -14.74 7.11
C PRO A 32 -19.69 -13.24 7.35
N LEU A 33 -20.98 -12.85 7.31
CA LEU A 33 -21.40 -11.44 7.31
C LEU A 33 -20.95 -10.63 8.54
N GLU A 34 -20.78 -11.29 9.69
CA GLU A 34 -20.49 -10.66 10.98
C GLU A 34 -19.10 -10.01 11.03
N ASP A 35 -18.10 -10.64 10.41
CA ASP A 35 -16.73 -10.09 10.31
C ASP A 35 -16.52 -9.25 9.04
N LYS A 36 -17.45 -9.35 8.08
CA LYS A 36 -17.30 -8.80 6.73
C LYS A 36 -17.39 -7.27 6.69
N VAL A 37 -18.27 -6.65 7.48
CA VAL A 37 -18.53 -5.20 7.37
C VAL A 37 -17.37 -4.36 7.90
N GLU A 38 -16.86 -4.67 9.09
CA GLU A 38 -15.72 -3.95 9.68
C GLU A 38 -14.45 -4.17 8.84
N ALA A 39 -14.17 -5.42 8.47
CA ALA A 39 -13.00 -5.77 7.70
C ALA A 39 -13.02 -5.15 6.28
N LEU A 40 -14.16 -5.15 5.57
CA LEU A 40 -14.27 -4.48 4.27
C LEU A 40 -14.14 -2.95 4.37
N THR A 41 -14.61 -2.35 5.46
CA THR A 41 -14.47 -0.91 5.69
C THR A 41 -13.00 -0.55 5.91
N SER A 42 -12.30 -1.30 6.76
CA SER A 42 -10.86 -1.14 6.98
C SER A 42 -10.06 -1.40 5.71
N LEU A 43 -10.40 -2.44 4.94
CA LEU A 43 -9.75 -2.76 3.67
C LEU A 43 -9.93 -1.63 2.64
N SER A 44 -11.14 -1.09 2.53
CA SER A 44 -11.43 0.04 1.61
C SER A 44 -10.61 1.28 1.98
N HIS A 45 -10.44 1.56 3.28
CA HIS A 45 -9.59 2.64 3.74
C HIS A 45 -8.11 2.42 3.36
N LEU A 46 -7.62 1.19 3.48
CA LEU A 46 -6.24 0.83 3.09
C LEU A 46 -6.04 0.95 1.58
N GLN A 47 -7.01 0.54 0.76
CA GLN A 47 -6.99 0.71 -0.70
C GLN A 47 -6.91 2.20 -1.08
N GLN A 48 -7.68 3.06 -0.41
CA GLN A 48 -7.64 4.50 -0.67
C GLN A 48 -6.29 5.13 -0.31
N ARG A 49 -5.68 4.69 0.80
CA ARG A 49 -4.34 5.13 1.22
C ARG A 49 -3.28 4.67 0.23
N HIS A 50 -3.30 3.40 -0.18
CA HIS A 50 -2.39 2.85 -1.19
C HIS A 50 -2.45 3.63 -2.50
N LYS A 51 -3.66 3.88 -3.03
CA LYS A 51 -3.85 4.67 -4.24
C LYS A 51 -3.31 6.10 -4.11
N THR A 52 -3.52 6.73 -2.96
CA THR A 52 -2.99 8.09 -2.69
C THR A 52 -1.46 8.11 -2.72
N VAL A 53 -0.81 7.10 -2.14
CA VAL A 53 0.66 6.94 -2.16
C VAL A 53 1.15 6.72 -3.59
N GLN A 54 0.48 5.84 -4.35
CA GLN A 54 0.82 5.55 -5.74
C GLN A 54 0.71 6.80 -6.63
N ASP A 55 -0.37 7.58 -6.49
CA ASP A 55 -0.55 8.82 -7.24
C ASP A 55 0.52 9.86 -6.91
N ARG A 56 0.89 9.99 -5.62
CA ARG A 56 1.96 10.90 -5.18
C ARG A 56 3.33 10.45 -5.70
N LEU A 57 3.61 9.15 -5.71
CA LEU A 57 4.86 8.59 -6.25
C LEU A 57 4.96 8.85 -7.76
N CYS A 58 3.87 8.61 -8.50
CA CYS A 58 3.82 8.87 -9.94
C CYS A 58 4.04 10.36 -10.26
N LYS A 59 3.45 11.27 -9.47
CA LYS A 59 3.68 12.72 -9.59
C LYS A 59 5.14 13.09 -9.29
N ALA A 60 5.74 12.51 -8.25
CA ALA A 60 7.14 12.75 -7.88
C ALA A 60 8.12 12.28 -8.97
N GLN A 61 7.83 11.13 -9.60
CA GLN A 61 8.60 10.61 -10.74
C GLN A 61 8.53 11.52 -11.96
N ARG A 62 7.32 11.99 -12.32
CA ARG A 62 7.11 12.87 -13.47
C ARG A 62 7.76 14.24 -13.31
N ASN A 63 7.81 14.76 -12.08
CA ASN A 63 8.31 16.10 -11.81
C ASN A 63 9.84 16.17 -11.58
N HIS A 64 10.59 15.07 -11.79
CA HIS A 64 12.05 14.99 -11.57
C HIS A 64 12.51 15.68 -10.27
N ALA A 65 11.69 15.58 -9.22
CA ALA A 65 11.78 16.50 -8.10
C ALA A 65 13.13 16.38 -7.38
N GLU A 66 13.99 17.40 -7.45
CA GLU A 66 15.27 17.47 -6.74
C GLU A 66 15.13 17.27 -5.21
N THR A 67 13.90 17.33 -4.67
CA THR A 67 13.50 17.06 -3.28
C THR A 67 13.06 15.61 -3.00
N TRP A 68 13.54 14.64 -3.80
CA TRP A 68 13.22 13.21 -3.61
C TRP A 68 13.56 12.67 -2.21
N SER A 69 14.57 13.21 -1.52
CA SER A 69 15.01 12.77 -0.18
C SER A 69 13.91 12.83 0.90
N ASP A 70 13.18 13.95 0.99
CA ASP A 70 12.21 14.13 2.08
C ASP A 70 10.87 13.46 1.73
N ALA A 71 10.49 13.48 0.46
CA ALA A 71 9.37 12.70 -0.04
C ALA A 71 9.61 11.18 0.13
N HIS A 72 10.85 10.72 0.01
CA HIS A 72 11.28 9.33 0.14
C HIS A 72 11.04 8.76 1.54
N ALA A 73 11.39 9.49 2.60
CA ALA A 73 11.14 9.04 3.97
C ALA A 73 9.64 8.90 4.26
N GLY A 74 8.85 9.90 3.81
CA GLY A 74 7.40 9.88 3.96
C GLY A 74 6.73 8.73 3.19
N PHE A 75 7.17 8.43 1.97
CA PHE A 75 6.62 7.29 1.21
C PHE A 75 6.90 5.95 1.86
N ARG A 76 8.12 5.76 2.40
CA ARG A 76 8.46 4.50 3.08
C ARG A 76 7.62 4.32 4.34
N GLU A 77 7.53 5.34 5.18
CA GLU A 77 6.74 5.30 6.41
C GLU A 77 5.24 5.10 6.14
N GLU A 78 4.70 5.73 5.09
CA GLU A 78 3.31 5.51 4.68
C GLU A 78 3.07 4.07 4.19
N LEU A 79 3.99 3.48 3.42
CA LEU A 79 3.90 2.09 2.99
C LEU A 79 4.07 1.09 4.15
N ASP A 80 5.00 1.36 5.06
CA ASP A 80 5.19 0.59 6.30
C ASP A 80 3.88 0.59 7.11
N GLY A 81 3.28 1.77 7.31
CA GLY A 81 2.02 1.89 8.03
C GLY A 81 0.83 1.23 7.35
N ILE A 82 0.79 1.15 6.01
CA ILE A 82 -0.23 0.38 5.28
C ILE A 82 0.01 -1.12 5.47
N ALA A 83 1.25 -1.57 5.37
CA ALA A 83 1.61 -2.98 5.56
C ALA A 83 1.26 -3.46 6.98
N ASP A 84 1.62 -2.68 8.02
CA ASP A 84 1.30 -3.00 9.41
C ASP A 84 -0.22 -3.05 9.66
N SER A 85 -0.96 -2.12 9.06
CA SER A 85 -2.43 -2.10 9.17
C SER A 85 -3.06 -3.32 8.50
N LEU A 86 -2.50 -3.75 7.37
CA LEU A 86 -2.94 -4.94 6.66
C LEU A 86 -2.60 -6.20 7.45
N GLU A 87 -1.39 -6.31 8.01
CA GLU A 87 -1.00 -7.43 8.86
C GLU A 87 -1.92 -7.58 10.07
N ARG A 88 -2.26 -6.48 10.74
CA ARG A 88 -3.23 -6.48 11.85
C ARG A 88 -4.63 -6.92 11.45
N LEU A 89 -5.04 -6.59 10.23
CA LEU A 89 -6.34 -7.03 9.70
C LEU A 89 -6.33 -8.52 9.38
N LEU A 90 -5.19 -9.04 8.93
CA LEU A 90 -4.98 -10.46 8.61
C LEU A 90 -4.85 -11.37 9.83
N THR A 91 -4.35 -10.84 10.96
CA THR A 91 -4.14 -11.58 12.21
C THR A 91 -5.31 -11.51 13.20
N LYS A 92 -6.34 -10.71 12.91
CA LYS A 92 -7.64 -10.80 13.60
C LYS A 92 -8.40 -12.04 13.14
#